data_AF-A0A955XXF8-F1
#
_entry.id   AF-A0A955XXF8-F1
#
_cell.length_a   1.000
_cell.length_b   1.000
_cell.length_c   1.000
_cell.angle_alpha   90.00
_cell.angle_beta   90.00
_cell.angle_gamma   90.00
#
_symmetry.space_group_name_H-M   'P 1'
#
loop_
_entity.id
_entity.type
_entity.pdbx_description
1 polymer ?
#
loop_
_entity_poly.entity_id
_entity_poly.type
_entity_poly.pdbx_seq_one_letter_code
_entity_poly.pdbx_strand_id
1 'polypeptide(L)'
;MKTIQASWANSSHSFKADRRASAFTLIDVLVTLVVIAVLIGIMLPSLSVVKETTRRVVCSSNIRQIGLGITMFADDNDGLLPSTTFTNDRLGRIPAETNRLRIASTSTYAPRVNTDSRPRAQWDGLGYLYSEEYLETPGIFYCPSHQGRFRESEQMASWK
;
A
#
# COMPACT_ATOMS: atom_id res chain seq x y z
N MET A 1 7.06 -12.41 -35.11
CA MET A 1 6.07 -11.73 -34.23
C MET A 1 4.68 -11.94 -34.83
N LYS A 2 3.87 -12.84 -34.26
CA LYS A 2 2.49 -13.08 -34.68
C LYS A 2 1.54 -12.37 -33.71
N THR A 3 0.58 -11.64 -34.26
CA THR A 3 -0.47 -10.93 -33.54
C THR A 3 -1.51 -11.91 -33.02
N ILE A 4 -1.84 -11.81 -31.73
CA ILE A 4 -2.92 -12.57 -31.10
C ILE A 4 -4.22 -11.80 -31.37
N GLN A 5 -5.03 -12.27 -32.31
CA GLN A 5 -6.42 -11.84 -32.45
C GLN A 5 -7.28 -12.60 -31.45
N ALA A 6 -7.82 -11.90 -30.45
CA ALA A 6 -8.85 -12.43 -29.57
C ALA A 6 -10.21 -12.32 -30.29
N SER A 7 -10.64 -13.42 -30.90
CA SER A 7 -12.02 -13.60 -31.38
C SER A 7 -12.90 -13.97 -30.18
N TRP A 8 -13.64 -13.00 -29.66
CA TRP A 8 -14.74 -13.29 -28.73
C TRP A 8 -16.00 -13.46 -29.57
N ALA A 9 -16.29 -14.72 -29.91
CA ALA A 9 -17.56 -15.12 -30.47
C ALA A 9 -18.67 -14.85 -29.44
N ASN A 10 -19.68 -14.12 -29.91
CA ASN A 10 -20.84 -13.64 -29.19
C ASN A 10 -21.70 -14.83 -28.72
N SER A 11 -21.61 -15.23 -27.44
CA SER A 11 -22.55 -16.20 -26.86
C SER A 11 -23.85 -15.49 -26.49
N SER A 12 -24.81 -15.51 -27.42
CA SER A 12 -26.19 -15.13 -27.15
C SER A 12 -26.83 -16.23 -26.29
N HIS A 13 -26.82 -16.04 -24.98
CA HIS A 13 -27.62 -16.85 -24.06
C HIS A 13 -29.11 -16.60 -24.32
N SER A 14 -29.71 -17.43 -25.17
CA SER A 14 -31.15 -17.46 -25.42
C SER A 14 -31.85 -18.05 -24.19
N PHE A 15 -32.44 -17.18 -23.38
CA PHE A 15 -33.28 -17.57 -22.24
C PHE A 15 -34.55 -18.22 -22.78
N LYS A 16 -34.59 -19.55 -22.84
CA LYS A 16 -35.81 -20.30 -23.16
C LYS A 16 -36.82 -20.06 -22.04
N ALA A 17 -37.84 -19.26 -22.33
CA ALA A 17 -38.94 -18.98 -21.42
C ALA A 17 -39.84 -20.23 -21.29
N ASP A 18 -39.72 -20.95 -20.18
CA ASP A 18 -40.69 -21.96 -19.80
C ASP A 18 -42.06 -21.28 -19.56
N ARG A 19 -43.08 -21.66 -20.33
CA ARG A 19 -44.44 -21.09 -20.29
C ARG A 19 -45.27 -21.57 -19.09
N ARG A 20 -44.61 -21.77 -17.96
CA ARG A 20 -45.21 -21.77 -16.62
C ARG A 20 -44.63 -20.59 -15.84
N ALA A 21 -44.66 -19.40 -16.46
CA ALA A 21 -44.26 -18.18 -15.79
C ALA A 21 -45.38 -17.81 -14.80
N SER A 22 -45.21 -18.14 -13.52
CA SER A 22 -45.95 -17.48 -12.46
C SER A 22 -45.67 -15.98 -12.59
N ALA A 23 -46.69 -15.20 -12.93
CA ALA A 23 -46.56 -13.76 -12.98
C ALA A 23 -46.19 -13.26 -11.56
N PHE A 24 -44.98 -12.70 -11.41
CA PHE A 24 -44.59 -12.02 -10.18
C PHE A 24 -45.57 -10.88 -9.94
N THR A 25 -46.14 -10.84 -8.74
CA THR A 25 -46.97 -9.69 -8.37
C THR A 25 -46.06 -8.46 -8.22
N LEU A 26 -46.53 -7.30 -8.67
CA LEU A 26 -45.81 -6.03 -8.49
C LEU A 26 -45.46 -5.79 -7.01
N ILE A 27 -46.32 -6.27 -6.11
CA ILE A 27 -46.17 -6.17 -4.66
C ILE A 27 -44.97 -6.99 -4.16
N ASP A 28 -44.76 -8.19 -4.69
CA ASP A 28 -43.64 -9.07 -4.30
C ASP A 28 -42.29 -8.45 -4.69
N VAL A 29 -42.22 -7.82 -5.86
CA VAL A 29 -41.04 -7.05 -6.27
C VAL A 29 -40.87 -5.79 -5.41
N LEU A 30 -41.96 -5.08 -5.09
CA LEU A 30 -41.93 -3.85 -4.29
C LEU A 30 -41.51 -4.10 -2.82
N VAL A 31 -42.01 -5.14 -2.18
CA VAL A 31 -41.66 -5.43 -0.78
C VAL A 31 -40.22 -5.91 -0.66
N THR A 32 -39.72 -6.68 -1.64
CA THR A 32 -38.36 -7.20 -1.61
C THR A 32 -37.31 -6.09 -1.75
N LEU A 33 -37.50 -5.14 -2.68
CA LEU A 33 -36.59 -4.00 -2.82
C LEU A 33 -36.64 -3.06 -1.60
N VAL A 34 -37.80 -2.91 -0.95
CA VAL A 34 -37.92 -2.17 0.32
C VAL A 34 -37.10 -2.84 1.43
N VAL A 35 -37.24 -4.15 1.60
CA VAL A 35 -36.48 -4.89 2.62
C VAL A 35 -34.97 -4.85 2.33
N ILE A 36 -34.54 -5.04 1.08
CA ILE A 36 -33.12 -4.95 0.69
C ILE A 36 -32.56 -3.56 0.97
N ALA A 37 -33.31 -2.49 0.69
CA ALA A 37 -32.87 -1.12 0.96
C ALA A 37 -32.64 -0.87 2.46
N VAL A 38 -33.53 -1.39 3.32
CA VAL A 38 -33.37 -1.29 4.78
C VAL A 38 -32.13 -2.06 5.26
N LEU A 39 -31.94 -3.29 4.77
CA LEU A 39 -30.76 -4.10 5.13
C LEU A 39 -29.45 -3.43 4.72
N ILE A 40 -29.37 -2.90 3.49
CA ILE A 40 -28.18 -2.17 3.02
C ILE A 40 -27.95 -0.90 3.84
N GLY A 41 -29.01 -0.18 4.21
CA GLY A 41 -28.93 1.03 5.03
C GLY A 41 -28.22 0.80 6.36
N ILE A 42 -28.42 -0.35 6.99
CA ILE A 42 -27.78 -0.73 8.26
C ILE A 42 -26.35 -1.28 8.04
N MET A 43 -26.08 -1.90 6.89
CA MET A 43 -24.78 -2.50 6.55
C MET A 43 -23.72 -1.50 6.10
N LEU A 44 -24.11 -0.41 5.43
CA LEU A 44 -23.21 0.63 4.94
C LEU A 44 -22.27 1.22 6.01
N PRO A 45 -22.72 1.62 7.22
CA PRO A 45 -21.83 2.15 8.25
C PRO A 45 -20.87 1.09 8.82
N SER A 46 -21.26 -0.19 8.82
CA SER A 46 -20.38 -1.28 9.27
C SER A 46 -19.20 -1.49 8.30
N LEU A 47 -19.46 -1.35 7.00
CA LEU A 47 -18.45 -1.59 5.96
C LEU A 47 -17.30 -0.57 5.99
N SER A 48 -17.53 0.68 6.41
CA SER A 48 -16.47 1.68 6.51
C SER A 48 -15.47 1.34 7.62
N VAL A 49 -15.97 0.85 8.76
CA VAL A 49 -15.14 0.37 9.89
C VAL A 49 -14.34 -0.85 9.47
N VAL A 50 -14.97 -1.81 8.80
CA VAL A 50 -14.28 -3.02 8.31
C VAL A 50 -13.14 -2.66 7.36
N LYS A 51 -13.36 -1.74 6.41
CA LYS A 51 -12.31 -1.26 5.50
C LYS A 51 -11.11 -0.68 6.24
N GLU A 52 -11.35 0.12 7.27
CA GLU A 52 -10.28 0.70 8.08
C GLU A 52 -9.54 -0.39 8.87
N THR A 53 -10.25 -1.36 9.46
CA THR A 53 -9.60 -2.49 10.15
C THR A 53 -8.73 -3.31 9.20
N THR A 54 -9.19 -3.58 7.97
CA THR A 54 -8.40 -4.28 6.95
C THR A 54 -7.14 -3.50 6.59
N ARG A 55 -7.24 -2.17 6.41
CA ARG A 55 -6.07 -1.32 6.15
C ARG A 55 -5.04 -1.39 7.29
N ARG A 56 -5.49 -1.39 8.54
CA ARG A 56 -4.61 -1.54 9.71
C ARG A 56 -3.92 -2.90 9.76
N VAL A 57 -4.63 -3.98 9.42
CA VAL A 57 -4.05 -5.33 9.33
C VAL A 57 -2.93 -5.37 8.29
N VAL A 58 -3.14 -4.75 7.12
CA VAL A 58 -2.10 -4.61 6.10
C VAL A 58 -0.91 -3.82 6.63
N CYS A 59 -1.13 -2.68 7.30
CA CYS A 59 -0.03 -1.91 7.91
C CYS A 59 0.77 -2.72 8.92
N SER A 60 0.10 -3.52 9.77
CA SER A 60 0.78 -4.38 10.74
C SER A 60 1.65 -5.44 10.06
N SER A 61 1.16 -6.04 8.97
CA SER A 61 1.94 -6.98 8.15
C SER A 61 3.17 -6.31 7.53
N ASN A 62 3.00 -5.09 6.99
CA ASN A 62 4.10 -4.32 6.41
C ASN A 62 5.18 -4.00 7.44
N ILE A 63 4.81 -3.56 8.65
CA ILE A 63 5.76 -3.28 9.73
C ILE A 63 6.53 -4.55 10.12
N ARG A 64 5.86 -5.71 10.17
CA ARG A 64 6.51 -6.98 10.46
C ARG A 64 7.56 -7.33 9.40
N GLN A 65 7.23 -7.13 8.13
CA GLN A 65 8.16 -7.37 7.02
C GLN A 65 9.36 -6.40 7.06
N ILE A 66 9.14 -5.13 7.38
CA ILE A 66 10.24 -4.18 7.62
C ILE A 66 11.12 -4.65 8.76
N GLY A 67 10.52 -5.08 9.89
CA GLY A 67 11.25 -5.63 11.03
C GLY A 67 12.13 -6.81 10.65
N LEU A 68 11.59 -7.75 9.86
CA LEU A 68 12.33 -8.88 9.32
C LEU A 68 13.52 -8.41 8.46
N GLY A 69 13.29 -7.46 7.54
CA GLY A 69 14.36 -6.89 6.70
C GLY A 69 15.47 -6.22 7.52
N ILE A 70 15.13 -5.53 8.61
CA ILE A 70 16.12 -4.94 9.53
C ILE A 70 16.95 -6.03 10.21
N THR A 71 16.32 -7.11 10.70
CA THR A 71 17.05 -8.21 11.32
C THR A 71 17.96 -8.93 10.32
N MET A 72 17.53 -9.16 9.09
CA MET A 72 18.37 -9.75 8.04
C MET A 72 19.56 -8.85 7.73
N PHE A 73 19.32 -7.56 7.60
CA PHE A 73 20.39 -6.59 7.42
C PHE A 73 21.40 -6.60 8.57
N ALA A 74 20.92 -6.63 9.82
CA ALA A 74 21.79 -6.66 10.98
C ALA A 74 22.63 -7.95 11.05
N ASP A 75 22.07 -9.09 10.64
CA ASP A 75 22.80 -10.36 10.57
C ASP A 75 23.97 -10.28 9.56
N ASP A 76 23.73 -9.66 8.41
CA ASP A 76 24.73 -9.49 7.35
C ASP A 76 25.77 -8.38 7.64
N ASN A 77 25.48 -7.45 8.56
CA ASN A 77 26.30 -6.26 8.84
C ASN A 77 26.81 -6.20 10.29
N ASP A 78 27.25 -7.32 10.86
CA ASP A 78 27.87 -7.41 12.20
C ASP A 78 26.99 -6.80 13.32
N GLY A 79 25.67 -6.93 13.21
CA GLY A 79 24.69 -6.39 14.16
C GLY A 79 24.42 -4.88 14.01
N LEU A 80 24.94 -4.24 12.96
CA LEU A 80 24.70 -2.83 12.70
C LEU A 80 23.32 -2.61 12.06
N LEU A 81 22.63 -1.57 12.52
CA LEU A 81 21.36 -1.14 11.94
C LEU A 81 21.59 -0.19 10.76
N PRO A 82 20.65 -0.10 9.79
CA PRO A 82 20.75 0.84 8.69
C PRO A 82 20.92 2.27 9.21
N SER A 83 22.01 2.93 8.80
CA SER A 83 22.32 4.30 9.25
C SER A 83 21.29 5.29 8.71
N THR A 84 20.72 6.13 9.58
CA THR A 84 19.86 7.24 9.16
C THR A 84 20.58 8.57 9.37
N THR A 85 20.46 9.49 8.41
CA THR A 85 21.05 10.84 8.49
C THR A 85 20.42 11.65 9.62
N PHE A 86 19.22 11.28 10.07
CA PHE A 86 18.52 11.87 11.21
C PHE A 86 19.17 11.59 12.58
N THR A 87 20.17 10.71 12.67
CA THR A 87 20.85 10.39 13.95
C THR A 87 21.81 11.47 14.46
N ASN A 88 22.06 12.53 13.70
CA ASN A 88 22.89 13.66 14.13
C ASN A 88 22.06 14.86 14.62
N ASP A 89 21.00 14.62 15.39
CA ASP A 89 20.26 15.71 16.01
C ASP A 89 21.03 16.28 17.22
N ARG A 90 21.97 17.20 16.97
CA ARG A 90 22.50 18.10 18.00
C ARG A 90 21.60 19.33 18.23
N LEU A 91 20.41 19.41 17.62
CA LEU A 91 19.62 20.65 17.54
C LEU A 91 18.14 20.52 17.94
N GLY A 92 17.64 19.33 18.29
CA GLY A 92 16.32 19.10 18.87
C GLY A 92 15.14 19.61 18.03
N ARG A 93 15.28 19.70 16.70
CA ARG A 93 14.38 20.54 15.87
C ARG A 93 13.45 19.77 14.91
N ILE A 94 13.40 18.44 14.96
CA ILE A 94 12.56 17.65 14.04
C ILE A 94 11.64 16.69 14.82
N PRO A 95 10.31 16.75 14.63
CA PRO A 95 9.38 15.88 15.34
C PRO A 95 9.53 14.41 14.91
N ALA A 96 9.66 13.52 15.90
CA ALA A 96 9.92 12.09 15.80
C ALA A 96 8.76 11.26 15.20
N GLU A 97 7.81 11.89 14.54
CA GLU A 97 6.52 11.26 14.27
C GLU A 97 6.46 10.49 12.94
N THR A 98 7.50 10.51 12.09
CA THR A 98 7.51 9.72 10.84
C THR A 98 8.90 9.28 10.36
N ASN A 99 9.09 7.97 10.20
CA ASN A 99 10.21 7.40 9.45
C ASN A 99 9.92 7.56 7.94
N ARG A 100 10.44 8.62 7.32
CA ARG A 100 10.37 8.80 5.86
C ARG A 100 11.56 8.13 5.19
N LEU A 101 11.28 7.35 4.14
CA LEU A 101 12.30 7.06 3.13
C LEU A 101 12.69 8.38 2.49
N ARG A 102 13.93 8.81 2.72
CA ARG A 102 14.48 9.95 2.03
C ARG A 102 15.50 9.46 1.04
N ILE A 103 15.35 9.97 -0.16
CA ILE A 103 16.44 10.02 -1.11
C ILE A 103 17.42 11.07 -0.52
N ALA A 104 18.60 10.63 -0.10
CA ALA A 104 19.71 11.49 0.29
C ALA A 104 20.02 12.43 -0.88
N SER A 105 19.56 13.67 -0.77
CA SER A 105 19.98 14.75 -1.65
C SER A 105 21.15 15.47 -0.98
N THR A 106 22.13 15.85 -1.78
CA THR A 106 23.42 16.44 -1.40
C THR A 106 23.35 17.80 -0.67
N SER A 107 22.24 18.19 -0.02
CA SER A 107 22.01 19.59 0.36
C SER A 107 21.52 19.87 1.78
N THR A 108 21.41 18.90 2.71
CA THR A 108 21.11 19.30 4.11
C THR A 108 21.78 18.41 5.15
N TYR A 109 23.11 18.41 5.17
CA TYR A 109 23.94 17.71 6.15
C TYR A 109 24.16 16.22 5.83
N ALA A 110 24.83 15.95 4.72
CA ALA A 110 25.51 14.67 4.56
C ALA A 110 26.62 14.58 5.63
N PRO A 111 26.69 13.51 6.45
CA PRO A 111 27.96 13.23 7.10
C PRO A 111 28.99 13.05 5.98
N ARG A 112 30.27 13.32 6.26
CA ARG A 112 31.37 13.10 5.32
C ARG A 112 31.58 11.59 5.07
N VAL A 113 30.57 10.91 4.55
CA VAL A 113 30.75 9.73 3.72
C VAL A 113 31.13 10.31 2.37
N ASN A 114 32.31 9.97 1.89
CA ASN A 114 32.76 10.34 0.56
C ASN A 114 31.63 10.03 -0.41
N THR A 115 31.10 11.05 -1.09
CA THR A 115 30.12 10.88 -2.16
C THR A 115 30.82 10.21 -3.33
N ASP A 116 31.15 8.93 -3.17
CA ASP A 116 31.39 8.05 -4.30
C ASP A 116 30.05 7.98 -5.04
N SER A 117 30.08 8.21 -6.34
CA SER A 117 28.94 8.33 -7.26
C SER A 117 28.22 6.99 -7.47
N ARG A 118 28.09 6.20 -6.39
CA ARG A 118 27.39 4.92 -6.36
C ARG A 118 25.91 5.18 -6.05
N PRO A 119 24.98 4.45 -6.71
CA PRO A 119 23.53 4.54 -6.45
C PRO A 119 23.14 4.27 -4.97
N ARG A 120 24.05 3.67 -4.19
CA ARG A 120 23.95 3.50 -2.73
C ARG A 120 23.92 4.82 -1.94
N ALA A 121 24.54 5.88 -2.45
CA ALA A 121 24.68 7.17 -1.76
C ALA A 121 23.40 8.02 -1.78
N GLN A 122 22.36 7.57 -2.48
CA GLN A 122 21.10 8.29 -2.64
C GLN A 122 20.01 7.82 -1.66
N TRP A 123 20.18 6.76 -0.88
CA TRP A 123 19.12 6.29 0.03
C TRP A 123 19.51 6.48 1.50
N ASP A 124 18.57 6.96 2.31
CA ASP A 124 18.76 7.21 3.74
C ASP A 124 17.90 6.27 4.61
N GLY A 125 18.46 5.81 5.73
CA GLY A 125 17.74 5.03 6.74
C GLY A 125 17.17 3.71 6.22
N LEU A 126 15.87 3.50 6.41
CA LEU A 126 15.17 2.30 5.94
C LEU A 126 15.14 2.18 4.40
N GLY A 127 15.44 3.25 3.67
CA GLY A 127 15.59 3.20 2.21
C GLY A 127 16.76 2.32 1.77
N TYR A 128 17.76 2.14 2.64
CA TYR A 128 18.89 1.26 2.40
C TYR A 128 18.47 -0.22 2.24
N LEU A 129 17.43 -0.64 2.98
CA LEU A 129 16.89 -2.00 2.88
C LEU A 129 16.25 -2.27 1.51
N TYR A 130 15.70 -1.24 0.88
CA TYR A 130 15.18 -1.34 -0.48
C TYR A 130 16.30 -1.33 -1.52
N SER A 131 17.32 -0.48 -1.36
CA SER A 131 18.43 -0.41 -2.31
C SER A 131 19.33 -1.64 -2.31
N GLU A 132 19.45 -2.33 -1.17
CA GLU A 132 20.21 -3.58 -1.05
C GLU A 132 19.32 -4.84 -1.18
N GLU A 133 18.10 -4.71 -1.71
CA GLU A 133 17.19 -5.82 -2.08
C GLU A 133 16.70 -6.71 -0.91
N TYR A 134 16.85 -6.29 0.35
CA TYR A 134 16.22 -6.98 1.49
C TYR A 134 14.69 -6.89 1.47
N LEU A 135 14.15 -5.86 0.83
CA LEU A 135 12.72 -5.64 0.66
C LEU A 135 12.41 -5.48 -0.82
N GLU A 136 11.61 -6.40 -1.36
CA GLU A 136 11.28 -6.45 -2.80
C GLU A 136 10.38 -5.29 -3.26
N THR A 137 9.56 -4.73 -2.36
CA THR A 137 8.54 -3.73 -2.74
C THR A 137 8.66 -2.44 -1.94
N PRO A 138 8.69 -1.27 -2.59
CA PRO A 138 8.81 0.00 -1.86
C PRO A 138 7.50 0.42 -1.18
N GLY A 139 6.35 -0.12 -1.62
CA GLY A 139 5.03 0.15 -1.03
C GLY A 139 4.90 -0.29 0.43
N ILE A 140 5.81 -1.13 0.92
CA ILE A 140 5.82 -1.64 2.29
C ILE A 140 6.04 -0.55 3.34
N PHE A 141 6.72 0.54 2.96
CA PHE A 141 6.97 1.68 3.85
C PHE A 141 5.75 2.60 3.99
N TYR A 142 4.70 2.36 3.22
CA TYR A 142 3.46 3.09 3.31
C TYR A 142 2.40 2.29 4.07
N CYS A 143 1.65 2.99 4.92
CA CYS A 143 0.51 2.42 5.62
C CYS A 143 -0.80 2.94 5.00
N PRO A 144 -1.66 2.08 4.41
CA PRO A 144 -2.95 2.48 3.83
C PRO A 144 -3.93 3.16 4.80
N SER A 145 -3.73 3.00 6.12
CA SER A 145 -4.50 3.71 7.17
C SER A 145 -3.95 5.10 7.50
N HIS A 146 -2.88 5.57 6.83
CA HIS A 146 -2.29 6.87 7.10
C HIS A 146 -3.23 8.01 6.66
N GLN A 147 -3.55 8.92 7.60
CA GLN A 147 -4.44 10.07 7.36
C GLN A 147 -3.70 11.41 7.19
N GLY A 148 -2.38 11.38 6.96
CA GLY A 148 -1.59 12.60 6.78
C GLY A 148 -1.70 13.23 5.39
N ARG A 149 -1.06 14.40 5.23
CA ARG A 149 -1.02 15.17 3.97
C ARG A 149 -0.31 14.47 2.81
N PHE A 150 0.28 13.31 3.04
CA PHE A 150 1.11 12.60 2.08
C PHE A 150 0.41 11.32 1.65
N ARG A 151 -0.16 11.36 0.44
CA ARG A 151 -0.93 10.24 -0.12
C ARG A 151 0.00 9.29 -0.87
N GLU A 152 -0.24 7.99 -0.76
CA GLU A 152 0.56 6.93 -1.39
C GLU A 152 0.89 7.21 -2.85
N SER A 153 -0.14 7.55 -3.63
CA SER A 153 -0.05 7.78 -5.08
C SER A 153 0.91 8.90 -5.46
N GLU A 154 1.09 9.89 -4.59
CA GLU A 154 2.00 11.02 -4.83
C GLU A 154 3.43 10.67 -4.45
N GLN A 155 3.62 9.86 -3.40
CA GLN A 155 4.96 9.49 -2.91
C GLN A 155 5.60 8.38 -3.72
N MET A 156 4.82 7.39 -4.19
CA MET A 156 5.37 6.31 -5.02
C MET A 156 5.99 6.81 -6.33
N ALA A 157 5.52 7.95 -6.84
CA ALA A 157 6.08 8.57 -8.05
C ALA A 157 7.48 9.16 -7.84
N SER A 158 7.84 9.56 -6.62
CA SER A 158 9.17 10.09 -6.31
C SER A 158 10.21 9.01 -5.99
N TRP A 159 9.78 7.74 -5.92
CA TRP A 159 10.63 6.59 -5.60
C TRP A 159 11.08 5.80 -6.85
N LYS A 160 10.68 6.25 -8.04
CA LYS A 160 11.16 5.75 -9.34
C LYS A 160 12.25 6.65 -9.88
#